data_AF-A0A0P1AAF3-F1
#
_entry.id   AF-A0A0P1AAF3-F1
#
_cell.length_a   1.000
_cell.length_b   1.000
_cell.length_c   1.000
_cell.angle_alpha   90.00
_cell.angle_beta   90.00
_cell.angle_gamma   90.00
#
_symmetry.space_group_name_H-M   'P 1'
#
loop_
_entity.id
_entity.type
_entity.pdbx_description
1 polymer ?
#
loop_
_entity_poly.entity_id
_entity_poly.type
_entity_poly.pdbx_seq_one_letter_code
_entity_poly.pdbx_strand_id
1 'polypeptide(L)'
;MASTKRSSVNGKGALDGAYKVFMKSTPVYVTTVLIATLVAEGIYGSATNYIWETNNRGRLYHHIDWSKFSSAEEEDEDEGEDEEDEAKDEEEEDGEDLHDDDEDDV
;
A
#
# COMPACT_ATOMS: atom_id res chain seq x y z
N MET A 1 -6.59 60.34 17.10
CA MET A 1 -7.40 59.53 16.17
C MET A 1 -6.64 58.23 15.90
N ALA A 2 -7.05 57.12 16.50
CA ALA A 2 -6.42 55.82 16.26
C ALA A 2 -7.17 55.13 15.13
N SER A 3 -6.52 55.01 13.97
CA SER A 3 -7.02 54.25 12.82
C SER A 3 -6.86 52.76 13.11
N THR A 4 -7.95 52.08 13.42
CA THR A 4 -7.98 50.62 13.51
C THR A 4 -8.01 50.05 12.10
N LYS A 5 -6.85 49.60 11.60
CA LYS A 5 -6.78 48.81 10.37
C LYS A 5 -7.53 47.49 10.61
N ARG A 6 -8.65 47.28 9.92
CA ARG A 6 -9.30 45.96 9.84
C ARG A 6 -8.31 45.00 9.19
N SER A 7 -7.72 44.11 9.97
CA SER A 7 -7.02 42.95 9.45
C SER A 7 -8.02 42.10 8.68
N SER A 8 -7.79 41.95 7.38
CA SER A 8 -8.55 41.03 6.52
C SER A 8 -8.11 39.62 6.86
N VAL A 9 -8.97 38.86 7.53
CA VAL A 9 -8.79 37.42 7.81
C VAL A 9 -8.99 36.57 6.53
N ASN A 10 -9.23 37.21 5.38
CA ASN A 10 -9.55 36.57 4.10
C ASN A 10 -8.33 36.31 3.18
N GLY A 11 -7.14 36.10 3.74
CA GLY A 11 -6.03 35.54 2.95
C GLY A 11 -6.42 34.14 2.45
N LYS A 12 -6.24 33.84 1.16
CA LYS A 12 -6.45 32.49 0.58
C LYS A 12 -5.69 31.46 1.40
N GLY A 13 -6.39 30.72 2.26
CA GLY A 13 -5.79 29.70 3.11
C GLY A 13 -5.41 28.45 2.31
N ALA A 14 -4.48 27.64 2.82
CA ALA A 14 -4.14 26.35 2.21
C ALA A 14 -5.38 25.45 2.00
N LEU A 15 -6.38 25.59 2.88
CA LEU A 15 -7.67 24.92 2.77
C LEU A 15 -8.50 25.39 1.56
N ASP A 16 -8.37 26.66 1.13
CA ASP A 16 -9.03 27.18 -0.07
C ASP A 16 -8.42 26.56 -1.34
N GLY A 17 -7.13 26.25 -1.32
CA GLY A 17 -6.45 25.48 -2.37
C GLY A 17 -6.94 24.03 -2.43
N ALA A 18 -6.94 23.34 -1.28
CA ALA A 18 -7.44 21.96 -1.19
C ALA A 18 -8.92 21.85 -1.60
N TYR A 19 -9.76 22.80 -1.18
CA TYR A 19 -11.16 22.86 -1.55
C TYR A 19 -11.36 22.98 -3.08
N LYS A 20 -10.56 23.83 -3.74
CA LYS A 20 -10.63 24.00 -5.19
C LYS A 20 -10.16 22.77 -5.99
N VAL A 21 -9.28 21.96 -5.42
CA VAL A 21 -8.75 20.76 -6.07
C VAL A 21 -9.69 19.58 -5.86
N PHE A 22 -10.14 19.34 -4.62
CA PHE A 22 -10.86 18.11 -4.26
C PHE A 22 -12.37 18.29 -4.15
N MET A 23 -12.88 19.51 -3.92
CA MET A 23 -14.30 19.76 -3.61
C MET A 23 -15.01 20.63 -4.64
N LYS A 24 -14.36 20.97 -5.77
CA LYS A 24 -14.95 21.85 -6.80
C LYS A 24 -16.11 21.22 -7.57
N SER A 25 -16.14 19.89 -7.73
CA SER A 25 -17.21 19.20 -8.45
C SER A 25 -17.62 17.91 -7.73
N THR A 26 -18.92 17.60 -7.77
CA THR A 26 -19.52 16.41 -7.12
C THR A 26 -18.83 15.09 -7.51
N PRO A 27 -18.58 14.76 -8.79
CA PRO A 27 -17.91 13.49 -9.13
C PRO A 27 -16.46 13.43 -8.64
N VAL A 28 -15.71 14.54 -8.69
CA VAL A 28 -14.32 14.61 -8.18
C VAL A 28 -14.31 14.46 -6.66
N TYR A 29 -15.27 15.07 -5.97
CA TYR A 29 -15.40 14.93 -4.53
C TYR A 29 -15.66 13.48 -4.12
N VAL A 30 -16.64 12.82 -4.75
CA VAL A 30 -16.99 11.42 -4.44
C VAL A 30 -15.81 10.49 -4.69
N THR A 31 -15.14 10.61 -5.84
CA THR A 31 -13.96 9.78 -6.17
C THR A 31 -12.80 10.02 -5.20
N THR A 32 -12.55 11.27 -4.82
CA THR A 32 -11.53 11.61 -3.82
C THR A 32 -11.85 10.95 -2.47
N VAL A 33 -13.12 10.99 -2.03
CA VAL A 33 -13.53 10.37 -0.77
C VAL A 33 -13.35 8.85 -0.82
N LEU A 34 -13.70 8.19 -1.93
CA LEU A 34 -13.51 6.75 -2.08
C LEU A 34 -12.03 6.37 -2.01
N ILE A 35 -11.17 7.06 -2.75
CA ILE A 35 -9.71 6.82 -2.72
C ILE A 35 -9.16 7.06 -1.32
N ALA A 36 -9.53 8.18 -0.69
CA ALA A 36 -9.10 8.50 0.66
C ALA A 36 -9.54 7.43 1.67
N THR A 37 -10.73 6.86 1.50
CA THR A 37 -11.25 5.78 2.36
C THR A 37 -10.44 4.51 2.20
N LEU A 38 -10.09 4.10 0.98
CA LEU A 38 -9.24 2.93 0.75
C LEU A 38 -7.85 3.08 1.37
N VAL A 39 -7.24 4.25 1.21
CA VAL A 39 -5.94 4.55 1.82
C VAL A 39 -6.04 4.57 3.34
N ALA A 40 -7.09 5.20 3.89
CA ALA A 40 -7.32 5.25 5.32
C ALA A 40 -7.51 3.85 5.91
N GLU A 41 -8.25 2.96 5.24
CA GLU A 41 -8.47 1.59 5.69
C GLU A 41 -7.15 0.81 5.76
N GLY A 42 -6.29 0.89 4.74
CA GLY A 42 -5.00 0.20 4.74
C GLY A 42 -4.06 0.67 5.85
N ILE A 43 -4.01 1.99 6.09
CA ILE A 43 -3.22 2.56 7.19
C ILE A 43 -3.84 2.20 8.54
N TYR A 44 -5.15 2.30 8.67
CA TYR A 44 -5.84 2.04 9.93
C TYR A 44 -5.72 0.57 10.35
N GLY A 45 -5.89 -0.37 9.41
CA GLY A 45 -5.73 -1.80 9.67
C GLY A 45 -4.31 -2.15 10.10
N SER A 46 -3.30 -1.66 9.38
CA SER A 46 -1.89 -1.91 9.72
C SER A 46 -1.48 -1.27 11.04
N ALA A 47 -1.88 -0.02 11.29
CA ALA A 47 -1.57 0.67 12.54
C ALA A 47 -2.25 0.01 13.75
N THR A 48 -3.52 -0.38 13.61
CA THR A 48 -4.27 -1.04 14.68
C THR A 48 -3.68 -2.41 15.00
N ASN A 49 -3.35 -3.21 13.97
CA ASN A 49 -2.66 -4.48 14.17
C ASN A 49 -1.30 -4.29 14.83
N TYR A 50 -0.50 -3.33 14.39
CA TYR A 50 0.80 -3.05 15.00
C TYR A 50 0.70 -2.69 16.49
N ILE A 51 -0.26 -1.84 16.85
CA ILE A 51 -0.52 -1.47 18.26
C ILE A 51 -0.94 -2.72 19.05
N TRP A 52 -1.82 -3.54 18.48
CA TRP A 52 -2.28 -4.77 19.10
C TRP A 52 -1.17 -5.80 19.30
N GLU A 53 -0.35 -6.04 18.28
CA GLU A 53 0.78 -6.96 18.29
C GLU A 53 1.85 -6.52 19.29
N THR A 54 2.14 -5.21 19.36
CA THR A 54 3.09 -4.66 20.32
C THR A 54 2.65 -4.92 21.76
N ASN A 55 1.35 -4.74 22.05
CA ASN A 55 0.81 -4.97 23.38
C ASN A 55 0.67 -6.47 23.73
N ASN A 56 0.64 -7.35 22.74
CA ASN A 56 0.50 -8.79 22.92
C ASN A 56 1.76 -9.58 22.48
N ARG A 57 2.92 -8.90 22.44
CA ARG A 57 4.17 -9.47 21.95
C ARG A 57 4.53 -10.78 22.68
N GLY A 58 4.92 -11.81 21.93
CA GLY A 58 5.24 -13.14 22.45
C GLY A 58 4.04 -14.06 22.75
N ARG A 59 2.79 -13.57 22.64
CA ARG A 59 1.58 -14.42 22.76
C ARG A 59 0.94 -14.75 21.40
N LEU A 60 1.48 -14.20 20.31
CA LEU A 60 0.96 -14.40 18.96
C LEU A 60 1.73 -15.49 18.23
N TYR A 61 1.01 -16.25 17.41
CA TYR A 61 1.50 -17.43 16.68
C TYR A 61 2.72 -17.14 15.80
N HIS A 62 2.80 -15.95 15.22
CA HIS A 62 3.92 -15.52 14.37
C HIS A 62 5.16 -15.04 15.13
N HIS A 63 5.12 -14.93 16.46
CA HIS A 63 6.31 -14.70 17.29
C HIS A 63 7.01 -16.00 17.72
N ILE A 64 6.40 -17.16 17.43
CA ILE A 64 6.95 -18.46 17.79
C ILE A 64 8.00 -18.85 16.75
N ASP A 65 9.20 -19.12 17.23
CA ASP A 65 10.30 -19.62 16.40
C ASP A 65 10.09 -21.12 16.11
N TRP A 66 9.53 -21.41 14.94
CA TRP A 66 9.26 -22.78 14.49
C TRP A 66 10.53 -23.56 14.15
N SER A 67 11.67 -22.88 13.94
CA SER A 67 12.97 -23.56 13.71
C SER A 67 13.48 -24.30 14.94
N LYS A 68 13.01 -23.94 16.14
CA LYS A 68 13.30 -24.67 17.38
C LYS A 68 12.59 -26.01 17.50
N PHE A 69 11.63 -26.27 16.62
CA PHE A 69 10.85 -27.50 16.59
C PHE A 69 11.10 -28.30 15.30
N SER A 70 11.94 -27.81 14.38
CA SER A 70 12.44 -28.62 13.26
C SER A 70 13.58 -29.50 13.76
N SER A 71 13.38 -30.81 13.76
CA SER A 71 14.38 -31.83 14.08
C SER A 71 15.47 -31.89 13.00
N ALA A 72 16.34 -30.87 12.95
CA ALA A 72 17.51 -30.81 12.08
C ALA A 72 18.82 -30.92 12.90
N GLU A 73 18.75 -31.45 14.11
CA GLU A 73 19.92 -31.82 14.92
C GLU A 73 19.75 -33.28 15.35
N GLU A 74 20.08 -34.24 14.47
CA GLU A 74 20.57 -35.59 14.80
C GLU A 74 20.82 -36.42 13.51
N GLU A 75 21.56 -35.89 12.52
CA GLU A 75 22.16 -36.76 11.48
C GLU A 75 23.61 -36.32 11.24
N ASP A 76 24.51 -37.02 11.94
CA ASP A 76 25.95 -37.12 11.66
C ASP A 76 26.19 -37.64 10.23
N GLU A 77 27.12 -37.00 9.53
CA GLU A 77 28.02 -37.53 8.48
C GLU A 77 27.54 -38.70 7.59
N ASP A 78 27.17 -38.43 6.33
CA ASP A 78 27.73 -39.21 5.21
C ASP A 78 27.73 -38.41 3.89
N GLU A 79 28.87 -38.46 3.21
CA GLU A 79 29.17 -37.77 1.95
C GLU A 79 28.49 -38.48 0.77
N GLY A 80 27.88 -37.73 -0.14
CA GLY A 80 27.31 -38.29 -1.37
C GLY A 80 27.01 -37.21 -2.39
N GLU A 81 28.01 -36.88 -3.19
CA GLU A 81 27.89 -36.14 -4.45
C GLU A 81 26.87 -36.82 -5.37
N ASP A 82 25.89 -36.08 -5.90
CA ASP A 82 25.38 -36.33 -7.24
C ASP A 82 24.91 -35.01 -7.86
N GLU A 83 25.68 -34.59 -8.85
CA GLU A 83 25.41 -33.48 -9.76
C GLU A 83 24.30 -33.90 -10.73
N GLU A 84 23.15 -33.21 -10.75
CA GLU A 84 22.26 -33.23 -11.93
C GLU A 84 21.72 -31.83 -12.23
N ASP A 85 22.51 -31.17 -13.09
CA ASP A 85 22.17 -30.44 -14.31
C ASP A 85 20.97 -29.48 -14.39
N GLU A 86 21.30 -28.38 -15.08
CA GLU A 86 20.52 -27.20 -15.38
C GLU A 86 19.26 -27.46 -16.23
N ALA A 87 18.19 -26.72 -15.93
CA ALA A 87 17.33 -26.17 -16.97
C ALA A 87 16.79 -24.80 -16.51
N LYS A 88 17.52 -23.75 -16.89
CA LYS A 88 16.94 -22.42 -17.05
C LYS A 88 16.07 -22.46 -18.30
N ASP A 89 14.79 -22.15 -18.16
CA ASP A 89 13.99 -21.74 -19.30
C ASP A 89 13.38 -20.38 -18.98
N GLU A 90 14.09 -19.36 -19.48
CA GLU A 90 13.59 -18.00 -19.64
C GLU A 90 12.84 -17.97 -20.98
N GLU A 91 11.53 -17.76 -20.98
CA GLU A 91 10.88 -17.06 -22.10
C GLU A 91 9.85 -16.07 -21.58
N GLU A 92 10.17 -14.79 -21.80
CA GLU A 92 9.22 -13.69 -21.81
C GLU A 92 8.43 -13.72 -23.11
N GLU A 93 7.12 -13.40 -23.08
CA GLU A 93 6.56 -12.60 -24.17
C GLU A 93 5.41 -11.72 -23.66
N ASP A 94 5.72 -10.42 -23.70
CA ASP A 94 4.84 -9.27 -23.77
C ASP A 94 3.75 -9.45 -24.84
N GLY A 95 2.53 -9.08 -24.48
CA GLY A 95 1.32 -9.28 -25.29
C GLY A 95 0.31 -8.19 -25.03
N GLU A 96 0.74 -6.95 -25.25
CA GLU A 96 -0.08 -5.77 -25.40
C GLU A 96 -1.01 -5.89 -26.62
N ASP A 97 -2.33 -6.03 -26.38
CA ASP A 97 -3.37 -5.79 -27.39
C ASP A 97 -4.35 -4.73 -26.88
N LEU A 98 -3.95 -3.47 -27.08
CA LEU A 98 -4.82 -2.30 -27.05
C LEU A 98 -5.57 -2.26 -28.38
N HIS A 99 -6.78 -2.81 -28.41
CA HIS A 99 -7.71 -2.55 -29.50
C HIS A 99 -8.56 -1.31 -29.16
N ASP A 100 -8.03 -0.14 -29.53
CA ASP A 100 -8.82 1.02 -29.90
C ASP A 100 -9.54 0.69 -31.21
N ASP A 101 -10.87 0.69 -31.19
CA ASP A 101 -11.67 0.88 -32.40
C ASP A 101 -12.63 2.05 -32.10
N ASP A 102 -12.13 3.23 -32.47
CA ASP A 102 -12.92 4.40 -32.84
C ASP A 102 -13.89 4.01 -33.97
N GLU A 103 -15.19 3.92 -33.67
CA GLU A 103 -16.23 4.12 -34.69
C GLU A 103 -17.14 5.28 -34.28
N ASP A 104 -16.65 6.49 -34.55
CA ASP A 104 -17.49 7.63 -34.95
C ASP A 104 -17.82 7.47 -36.45
N ASP A 105 -19.08 7.24 -36.84
CA ASP A 105 -19.78 8.05 -37.87
C ASP A 105 -21.27 7.67 -38.09
N VAL A 106 -22.09 8.74 -38.17
CA VAL A 106 -23.51 8.89 -38.65
C VAL A 106 -24.69 8.56 -37.73
#